data_AF-A0A0Q8ZVH5-F1
#
_entry.id   AF-A0A0Q8ZVH5-F1
#
_cell.length_a   1.000
_cell.length_b   1.000
_cell.length_c   1.000
_cell.angle_alpha   90.00
_cell.angle_beta   90.00
_cell.angle_gamma   90.00
#
_symmetry.space_group_name_H-M   'P 1'
#
loop_
_entity.id
_entity.type
_entity.pdbx_description
1 polymer ?
#
loop_
_entity_poly.entity_id
_entity_poly.type
_entity_poly.pdbx_seq_one_letter_code
_entity_poly.pdbx_strand_id
1 'polypeptide(L)'
;MLTLKEDLVGLDKALDLELAAARTRLKGAKSVVAESKRILTSAGAKKAEVAKVLSTFYPKPVEPRQWEALSDVPVDVRVLSAGGCEWSFWTVERARAEGNLGCRGWMWSSRQAKRSDRTAPFTEVLKESK
;
A
#
# COMPACT_ATOMS: atom_id res chain seq x y z
N MET A 1 -56.17 0.17 54.82
CA MET A 1 -54.70 0.33 54.80
C MET A 1 -54.05 -0.98 54.34
N LEU A 2 -54.40 -1.48 53.15
CA LEU A 2 -53.94 -2.76 52.58
C LEU A 2 -53.25 -2.60 51.21
N THR A 3 -53.48 -1.49 50.51
CA THR A 3 -53.07 -1.26 49.12
C THR A 3 -51.56 -1.05 48.92
N LEU A 4 -50.91 -0.24 49.75
CA LEU A 4 -49.48 0.06 49.62
C LEU A 4 -48.56 -1.16 49.70
N LYS A 5 -48.92 -2.17 50.50
CA LYS A 5 -48.12 -3.38 50.67
C LYS A 5 -48.26 -4.31 49.46
N GLU A 6 -49.45 -4.38 48.87
CA GLU A 6 -49.72 -5.13 47.65
C GLU A 6 -49.05 -4.47 46.43
N ASP A 7 -49.09 -3.13 46.36
CA ASP A 7 -48.44 -2.35 45.31
C ASP A 7 -46.91 -2.54 45.31
N LEU A 8 -46.28 -2.52 46.49
CA LEU A 8 -44.83 -2.76 46.63
C LEU A 8 -44.43 -4.17 46.20
N VAL A 9 -45.22 -5.20 46.54
CA VAL A 9 -44.97 -6.58 46.11
C VAL A 9 -45.18 -6.75 44.59
N GLY A 10 -46.14 -6.03 44.02
CA GLY A 10 -46.34 -5.97 42.56
C GLY A 10 -45.14 -5.35 41.84
N LEU A 11 -44.58 -4.27 42.40
CA LEU A 11 -43.43 -3.57 41.85
C LEU A 11 -42.14 -4.42 41.91
N ASP A 12 -41.91 -5.11 43.03
CA ASP A 12 -40.78 -6.02 43.23
C ASP A 12 -40.77 -7.16 42.19
N LYS A 13 -41.92 -7.80 41.97
CA LYS A 13 -42.08 -8.83 40.95
C LYS A 13 -41.89 -8.31 39.53
N ALA A 14 -42.35 -7.09 39.24
CA ALA A 14 -42.15 -6.46 37.94
C ALA A 14 -40.66 -6.18 37.67
N LEU A 15 -39.94 -5.67 38.68
CA LEU A 15 -38.49 -5.46 38.61
C LEU A 15 -37.73 -6.77 38.37
N ASP A 16 -38.09 -7.85 39.05
CA ASP A 16 -37.49 -9.16 38.84
C ASP A 16 -37.69 -9.68 37.40
N LEU A 17 -38.89 -9.48 36.85
CA LEU A 17 -39.20 -9.85 35.46
C LEU A 17 -38.38 -9.02 34.46
N GLU A 18 -38.26 -7.72 34.68
CA GLU A 18 -37.43 -6.85 33.84
C GLU A 18 -35.95 -7.24 33.91
N LEU A 19 -35.46 -7.57 35.10
CA LEU A 19 -34.07 -7.98 35.32
C LEU A 19 -33.78 -9.32 34.64
N ALA A 20 -34.72 -10.28 34.69
CA ALA A 20 -34.62 -11.53 33.97
C ALA A 20 -34.63 -11.33 32.44
N ALA A 21 -35.49 -10.44 31.94
CA ALA A 21 -35.54 -10.08 30.52
C ALA A 21 -34.24 -9.40 30.07
N ALA A 22 -33.70 -8.47 30.86
CA ALA A 22 -32.43 -7.78 30.59
C ALA A 22 -31.25 -8.75 30.55
N ARG A 23 -31.18 -9.71 31.50
CA ARG A 23 -30.16 -10.78 31.49
C ARG A 23 -30.22 -11.63 30.23
N THR A 24 -31.43 -11.96 29.79
CA THR A 24 -31.64 -12.76 28.56
C THR A 24 -31.19 -12.00 27.33
N ARG A 25 -31.58 -10.72 27.21
CA ARG A 25 -31.12 -9.83 26.12
C ARG A 25 -29.60 -9.68 26.11
N LEU A 26 -28.98 -9.51 27.27
CA LEU A 26 -27.52 -9.41 27.38
C LEU A 26 -26.82 -10.70 26.93
N LYS A 27 -27.36 -11.86 27.29
CA LYS A 27 -26.82 -13.16 26.85
C LYS A 27 -26.93 -13.31 25.32
N GLY A 28 -28.06 -12.90 24.73
CA GLY A 28 -28.25 -12.86 23.29
C GLY A 28 -27.28 -11.91 22.59
N ALA A 29 -27.12 -10.69 23.11
CA ALA A 29 -26.18 -9.72 22.54
C ALA A 29 -24.73 -10.24 22.58
N LYS A 30 -24.32 -10.92 23.66
CA LYS A 30 -23.00 -11.55 23.75
C LYS A 30 -22.77 -12.63 22.70
N SER A 31 -23.78 -13.46 22.39
CA SER A 31 -23.63 -14.48 21.34
C SER A 31 -23.51 -13.84 19.95
N VAL A 32 -24.30 -12.79 19.66
CA VAL A 32 -24.21 -12.04 18.40
C VAL A 32 -22.82 -11.43 18.23
N VAL A 33 -22.28 -10.78 19.27
CA VAL A 33 -20.92 -10.21 19.22
C VAL A 33 -19.86 -11.28 18.99
N ALA A 34 -19.98 -12.44 19.64
CA ALA A 34 -19.06 -13.55 19.43
C ALA A 34 -19.09 -14.06 17.98
N GLU A 35 -20.27 -14.13 17.38
CA GLU A 35 -20.43 -14.56 16.00
C GLU A 35 -19.90 -13.52 14.99
N SER A 36 -20.21 -12.24 15.20
CA SER A 36 -19.65 -11.15 14.39
C SER A 36 -18.11 -11.16 14.43
N LYS A 37 -17.50 -11.42 15.59
CA LYS A 37 -16.04 -11.54 15.72
C LYS A 37 -15.47 -12.68 14.89
N ARG A 38 -16.15 -13.83 14.83
CA ARG A 38 -15.74 -14.96 13.99
C ARG A 38 -15.80 -14.62 12.50
N ILE A 39 -16.90 -14.00 12.07
CA ILE A 39 -17.09 -13.58 10.67
C ILE A 39 -16.00 -12.58 10.26
N LEU A 40 -15.72 -11.57 11.09
CA LEU A 40 -14.66 -10.59 10.82
C LEU A 40 -13.27 -11.24 10.73
N THR A 41 -12.99 -12.22 11.59
CA THR A 41 -11.72 -12.96 11.54
C THR A 41 -11.58 -13.73 10.22
N SER A 42 -12.64 -14.44 9.81
CA SER A 42 -12.67 -15.17 8.54
C SER A 42 -12.54 -14.23 7.33
N ALA A 43 -13.24 -13.09 7.35
CA ALA A 43 -13.15 -12.08 6.31
C ALA A 43 -11.73 -11.47 6.22
N GLY A 44 -11.10 -11.22 7.37
CA GLY A 44 -9.71 -10.76 7.43
C GLY A 44 -8.73 -11.76 6.82
N ALA A 45 -8.89 -13.06 7.12
CA ALA A 45 -8.07 -14.12 6.53
C ALA A 45 -8.24 -14.19 5.01
N LYS A 46 -9.49 -14.15 4.52
CA LYS A 46 -9.76 -14.11 3.07
C LYS A 46 -9.15 -12.89 2.39
N LYS A 47 -9.23 -11.71 3.01
CA LYS A 47 -8.61 -10.49 2.49
C LYS A 47 -7.08 -10.64 2.38
N ALA A 48 -6.44 -11.26 3.37
CA ALA A 48 -5.00 -11.52 3.33
C ALA A 48 -4.61 -12.51 2.22
N GLU A 49 -5.41 -13.56 2.02
CA GLU A 49 -5.22 -14.52 0.93
C GLU A 49 -5.38 -13.86 -0.44
N VAL A 50 -6.43 -13.06 -0.64
CA VAL A 50 -6.64 -12.27 -1.86
C VAL A 50 -5.47 -11.31 -2.09
N ALA A 51 -4.97 -10.63 -1.05
CA ALA A 51 -3.81 -9.75 -1.17
C ALA A 51 -2.55 -10.50 -1.60
N LYS A 52 -2.33 -11.72 -1.08
CA LYS A 52 -1.21 -12.58 -1.49
C LYS A 52 -1.33 -12.98 -2.96
N VAL A 53 -2.52 -13.43 -3.38
CA VAL A 53 -2.82 -13.76 -4.79
C VAL A 53 -2.57 -12.56 -5.69
N LEU A 54 -3.14 -11.40 -5.34
CA LEU A 54 -2.94 -10.16 -6.10
C LEU A 54 -1.47 -9.76 -6.16
N SER A 55 -0.67 -9.95 -5.11
CA SER A 55 0.76 -9.66 -5.16
C SER A 55 1.55 -10.58 -6.11
N THR A 56 1.06 -11.80 -6.34
CA THR A 56 1.63 -12.74 -7.31
C THR A 56 1.31 -12.34 -8.75
N PHE A 57 0.08 -11.90 -9.01
CA PHE A 57 -0.40 -11.56 -10.36
C PHE A 57 -0.12 -10.10 -10.74
N TYR A 58 -0.03 -9.23 -9.75
CA TYR A 58 0.24 -7.81 -9.88
C TYR A 58 1.34 -7.47 -8.87
N PRO A 59 2.60 -7.80 -9.18
CA PRO A 59 3.70 -7.28 -8.39
C PRO A 59 3.53 -5.76 -8.32
N LYS A 60 3.74 -5.19 -7.12
CA LYS A 60 3.65 -3.73 -6.93
C LYS A 60 4.43 -3.05 -8.06
N PRO A 61 3.91 -1.96 -8.65
CA PRO A 61 4.71 -1.14 -9.55
C PRO A 61 6.01 -0.84 -8.81
N VAL A 62 7.13 -1.24 -9.39
CA VAL A 62 8.44 -0.83 -8.86
C VAL A 62 8.44 0.69 -9.05
N GLU A 63 8.26 1.44 -7.97
CA GLU A 63 8.35 2.89 -8.06
C GLU A 63 9.74 3.23 -8.59
N PRO A 64 9.85 4.03 -9.65
CA PRO A 64 11.14 4.36 -10.21
C PRO A 64 11.96 5.07 -9.16
N ARG A 65 13.18 4.57 -8.90
CA ARG A 65 14.09 5.19 -7.94
C ARG A 65 14.41 6.61 -8.38
N GLN A 66 14.58 7.50 -7.40
CA GLN A 66 14.95 8.88 -7.63
C GLN A 66 16.30 9.21 -6.99
N TRP A 67 17.09 10.03 -7.68
CA TRP A 67 18.39 10.50 -7.22
C TRP A 67 18.49 12.02 -7.37
N GLU A 68 19.19 12.67 -6.43
CA GLU A 68 19.44 14.12 -6.45
C GLU A 68 20.66 14.52 -7.30
N ALA A 69 21.50 13.55 -7.67
CA ALA A 69 22.65 13.78 -8.54
C ALA A 69 22.96 12.59 -9.44
N LEU A 70 23.45 12.85 -10.66
CA LEU A 70 23.91 11.81 -11.60
C LEU A 70 25.08 10.98 -11.07
N SER A 71 25.88 11.51 -10.13
CA SER A 71 26.96 10.76 -9.48
C SER A 71 26.44 9.60 -8.63
N ASP A 72 25.21 9.70 -8.14
CA ASP A 72 24.62 8.76 -7.19
C ASP A 72 23.84 7.66 -7.90
N VAL A 73 23.56 7.88 -9.19
CA VAL A 73 22.89 6.92 -10.05
C VAL A 73 23.87 5.78 -10.40
N PRO A 74 23.50 4.51 -10.18
CA PRO A 74 24.30 3.37 -10.63
C PRO A 74 24.52 3.39 -12.15
N VAL A 75 25.72 2.98 -12.60
CA VAL A 75 26.15 3.09 -14.01
C VAL A 75 25.36 2.20 -14.99
N ASP A 76 24.65 1.20 -14.49
CA ASP A 76 23.79 0.29 -15.24
C ASP A 76 22.35 0.81 -15.38
N VAL A 77 22.01 1.90 -14.70
CA VAL A 77 20.67 2.49 -14.69
C VAL A 77 20.58 3.64 -15.70
N ARG A 78 19.43 3.73 -16.37
CA ARG A 78 19.04 4.88 -17.18
C ARG A 78 18.07 5.75 -16.40
N VAL A 79 18.19 7.07 -16.51
CA VAL A 79 17.36 8.00 -15.74
C VAL A 79 16.86 9.14 -16.60
N LEU A 80 15.73 9.72 -16.24
CA LEU A 80 15.21 10.98 -16.76
C LEU A 80 15.49 12.10 -15.76
N SER A 81 16.14 13.17 -16.20
CA SER A 81 16.19 14.43 -15.45
C SER A 81 14.81 15.08 -15.33
N ALA A 82 14.66 16.05 -14.44
CA ALA A 82 13.41 16.81 -14.27
C ALA A 82 12.96 17.52 -15.57
N GLY A 83 13.90 17.97 -16.41
CA GLY A 83 13.61 18.57 -17.71
C GLY A 83 13.42 17.55 -18.84
N GLY A 84 13.35 16.25 -18.54
CA GLY A 84 13.02 15.21 -19.52
C GLY A 84 14.20 14.73 -20.37
N CYS A 85 15.44 15.07 -20.04
CA CYS A 85 16.61 14.48 -20.69
C CYS A 85 16.87 13.07 -20.14
N GLU A 86 16.91 12.06 -21.01
CA GLU A 86 17.35 10.71 -20.66
C GLU A 86 18.88 10.67 -20.58
N TRP A 87 19.40 10.17 -19.48
CA TRP A 87 20.82 9.98 -19.20
C TRP A 87 21.14 8.50 -19.08
N SER A 88 22.28 8.09 -19.64
CA SER A 88 22.82 6.76 -19.45
C SER A 88 24.34 6.82 -19.31
N PHE A 89 24.91 5.96 -18.48
CA PHE A 89 26.36 5.86 -18.36
C PHE A 89 26.93 4.99 -19.49
N TRP A 90 27.98 5.49 -20.11
CA TRP A 90 28.70 4.84 -21.19
C TRP A 90 30.03 4.32 -20.64
N THR A 91 30.12 3.01 -20.49
CA THR A 91 31.40 2.33 -20.28
C THR A 91 32.19 2.31 -21.58
N VAL A 92 33.52 2.14 -21.48
CA VAL A 92 34.37 2.02 -22.67
C VAL A 92 33.93 0.86 -23.57
N GLU A 93 33.54 -0.26 -22.96
CA GLU A 93 33.02 -1.43 -23.67
C GLU A 93 31.74 -1.13 -24.44
N ARG A 94 30.77 -0.47 -23.78
CA ARG A 94 29.51 -0.06 -24.41
C ARG A 94 29.75 0.95 -25.53
N ALA A 95 30.60 1.93 -25.29
CA ALA A 95 30.95 2.94 -26.27
C ALA A 95 31.62 2.32 -27.51
N ARG A 96 32.49 1.31 -27.30
CA ARG A 96 33.10 0.53 -28.38
C ARG A 96 32.06 -0.29 -29.15
N ALA A 97 31.13 -0.94 -28.46
CA ALA A 97 30.06 -1.72 -29.08
C ALA A 97 29.11 -0.85 -29.92
N GLU A 98 28.87 0.40 -29.50
CA GLU A 98 28.02 1.37 -30.21
C GLU A 98 28.80 2.25 -31.21
N GLY A 99 30.08 1.95 -31.49
CA GLY A 99 30.90 2.65 -32.49
C GLY A 99 31.37 4.06 -32.09
N ASN A 100 31.18 4.46 -30.84
CA ASN A 100 31.57 5.76 -30.30
C ASN A 100 32.88 5.65 -29.52
N LEU A 101 33.98 5.53 -30.27
CA LEU A 101 35.35 5.38 -29.75
C LEU A 101 35.84 6.69 -29.12
N GLY A 102 35.46 6.96 -27.88
CA GLY A 102 35.90 8.14 -27.12
C GLY A 102 34.97 8.57 -25.98
N CYS A 103 33.74 8.05 -25.95
CA CYS A 103 32.75 8.45 -24.96
C CYS A 103 32.85 7.56 -23.71
N ARG A 104 33.34 8.12 -22.59
CA ARG A 104 33.21 7.50 -21.25
C ARG A 104 32.52 8.48 -20.31
N GLY A 105 31.50 8.01 -19.60
CA GLY A 105 30.77 8.82 -18.62
C GLY A 105 29.27 8.93 -18.90
N TRP A 106 28.62 9.86 -18.23
CA TRP A 106 27.20 10.14 -18.40
C TRP A 106 26.94 10.86 -19.73
N MET A 107 26.15 10.22 -20.59
CA MET A 107 25.73 10.75 -21.87
C MET A 107 24.21 10.93 -21.88
N TRP A 108 23.76 12.07 -22.38
CA TRP A 108 22.34 12.30 -22.59
C TRP A 108 21.92 11.86 -24.00
N SER A 109 20.70 11.34 -24.11
CA SER A 109 20.09 11.04 -25.41
C SER A 109 19.47 12.31 -25.99
N SER A 110 19.88 12.70 -27.20
CA SER A 110 19.31 13.87 -27.90
C SER A 110 17.87 13.66 -28.39
N ARG A 111 17.31 12.44 -28.25
CA ARG A 111 15.98 12.10 -28.79
C ARG A 111 14.83 12.92 -28.19
N GLN A 112 15.00 13.53 -27.01
CA GLN A 112 13.89 14.15 -26.29
C GLN A 112 14.10 15.61 -25.86
N ALA A 113 15.31 16.19 -25.93
CA ALA A 113 15.53 17.60 -25.54
C ALA A 113 16.67 18.28 -26.29
N LYS A 114 16.54 19.61 -26.50
CA LYS A 114 17.49 20.46 -27.24
C LYS A 114 18.79 20.79 -26.47
N ARG A 115 18.93 20.41 -25.19
CA ARG A 115 20.10 20.73 -24.33
C ARG A 115 20.35 19.64 -23.29
N SER A 116 21.60 19.51 -22.84
CA SER A 116 22.04 18.62 -21.77
C SER A 116 21.56 19.09 -20.40
N ASP A 117 20.28 18.90 -20.09
CA ASP A 117 19.75 19.27 -18.77
C ASP A 117 20.16 18.26 -17.69
N ARG A 118 20.87 18.77 -16.66
CA ARG A 118 21.34 18.02 -15.48
C ARG A 118 20.56 18.39 -14.22
N THR A 119 19.34 18.91 -14.37
CA THR A 119 18.49 19.29 -13.24
C THR A 119 17.90 18.05 -12.57
N ALA A 120 18.12 17.95 -11.26
CA ALA A 120 17.52 16.95 -10.38
C ALA A 120 16.01 17.20 -10.19
N PRO A 121 15.21 16.19 -9.78
CA PRO A 121 15.62 14.80 -9.55
C PRO A 121 15.82 14.01 -10.84
N PHE A 122 16.63 12.95 -10.75
CA PHE A 122 16.80 11.94 -11.78
C PHE A 122 15.93 10.73 -11.45
N THR A 123 15.02 10.36 -12.34
CA THR A 123 14.04 9.28 -12.12
C THR A 123 14.38 8.07 -12.99
N GLU A 124 14.42 6.87 -12.41
CA GLU A 124 14.72 5.61 -13.12
C GLU A 124 13.79 5.38 -14.31
N VAL A 125 14.37 5.10 -15.47
CA VAL A 125 13.61 4.63 -16.63
C VAL A 125 13.40 3.13 -16.47
N LEU A 126 12.22 2.76 -15.99
CA LEU A 126 11.79 1.36 -15.94
C LEU A 126 11.71 0.85 -17.38
N LYS A 127 12.49 -0.18 -17.71
CA LYS A 127 12.31 -0.89 -18.97
C LYS A 127 10.92 -1.52 -18.93
N GLU A 128 10.04 -1.13 -19.84
CA GLU A 128 8.86 -1.93 -20.13
C GLU A 128 9.35 -3.34 -20.47
N SER A 129 8.95 -4.32 -19.66
CA SER A 129 9.19 -5.72 -19.97
C SER A 129 8.42 -6.01 -21.25
N LYS A 130 9.15 -6.19 -22.36
CA LYS A 130 8.60 -6.64 -23.63
C LYS A 130 8.11 -8.07 -23.54
#